data_AF-A0A7V8QYL2-F1
#
_entry.id   AF-A0A7V8QYL2-F1
#
_cell.length_a   1.000
_cell.length_b   1.000
_cell.length_c   1.000
_cell.angle_alpha   90.00
_cell.angle_beta   90.00
_cell.angle_gamma   90.00
#
_symmetry.space_group_name_H-M   'P 1'
#
loop_
_entity.id
_entity.type
_entity.pdbx_description
1 polymer ?
#
loop_
_entity_poly.entity_id
_entity_poly.type
_entity_poly.pdbx_seq_one_letter_code
_entity_poly.pdbx_strand_id
1 'polypeptide(L)'
;MNDVWIQKSALYYAKFAEPLDPDQGWRREDVQLAFVAGAREQPIRRLLTMREVAEILATSVSTIRDLVLHGELAYVKVGRGTERNHMAFAPEEIESFIKRHTQRDYAVAAPKTMRYGTRKRAHELAVERATSDEGSFMAQYEARRAAAKEAKKK
;
A
#
# COMPACT_ATOMS: atom_id res chain seq x y z
N MET A 1 -3.92 -0.55 32.94
CA MET A 1 -5.00 -1.48 32.51
C MET A 1 -4.57 -2.34 31.31
N ASN A 2 -3.29 -2.73 31.18
CA ASN A 2 -2.80 -3.55 30.05
C ASN A 2 -2.54 -5.02 30.45
N ASP A 3 -2.37 -5.32 31.73
CA ASP A 3 -1.94 -6.65 32.19
C ASP A 3 -3.01 -7.74 32.06
N VAL A 4 -4.29 -7.39 32.25
CA VAL A 4 -5.42 -8.33 32.16
C VAL A 4 -5.61 -8.83 30.72
N TRP A 5 -5.29 -8.01 29.72
CA TRP A 5 -5.40 -8.37 28.31
C TRP A 5 -4.25 -9.28 27.86
N ILE A 6 -3.04 -8.98 28.32
CA ILE A 6 -1.83 -9.79 28.13
C ILE A 6 -2.04 -11.21 28.66
N GLN A 7 -2.74 -11.36 29.79
CA GLN A 7 -3.05 -12.68 30.37
C GLN A 7 -4.05 -13.49 29.52
N LYS A 8 -5.03 -12.85 28.90
CA LYS A 8 -6.06 -13.53 28.10
C LYS A 8 -5.54 -14.03 26.76
N SER A 9 -4.69 -13.26 26.09
CA SER A 9 -4.07 -13.69 24.82
C SER A 9 -3.10 -14.86 25.05
N ALA A 10 -2.30 -14.81 26.12
CA ALA A 10 -1.42 -15.91 26.51
C ALA A 10 -2.20 -17.20 26.81
N LEU A 11 -3.31 -17.09 27.55
CA LEU A 11 -4.17 -18.24 27.88
C LEU A 11 -4.85 -18.83 26.64
N TYR A 12 -5.27 -18.00 25.69
CA TYR A 12 -5.84 -18.47 24.42
C TYR A 12 -4.81 -19.25 23.60
N TYR A 13 -3.59 -18.70 23.45
CA TYR A 13 -2.55 -19.34 22.66
C TYR A 13 -2.10 -20.68 23.27
N ALA A 14 -1.88 -20.73 24.59
CA ALA A 14 -1.55 -21.97 25.30
C ALA A 14 -2.60 -23.09 25.11
N LYS A 15 -3.86 -22.71 24.87
CA LYS A 15 -4.97 -23.66 24.68
C LYS A 15 -5.05 -24.21 23.26
N PHE A 16 -4.54 -23.49 22.26
CA PHE A 16 -4.80 -23.77 20.84
C PHE A 16 -3.54 -24.01 20.00
N ALA A 17 -2.35 -23.71 20.50
CA ALA A 17 -1.13 -24.01 19.78
C ALA A 17 -0.55 -25.37 20.19
N GLU A 18 0.17 -25.99 19.26
CA GLU A 18 0.94 -27.19 19.49
C GLU A 18 2.41 -26.80 19.77
N PRO A 19 3.13 -27.55 20.63
CA PRO A 19 4.55 -27.30 20.86
C PRO A 19 5.32 -27.50 19.55
N LEU A 20 6.36 -26.68 19.34
CA LEU A 20 7.18 -26.72 18.12
C LEU A 20 7.92 -28.07 17.97
N ASP A 21 8.16 -28.74 19.09
CA ASP A 21 8.69 -30.11 19.18
C ASP A 21 7.73 -31.00 20.00
N PRO A 22 7.03 -31.96 19.36
CA PRO A 22 6.03 -32.81 20.04
C PRO A 22 6.66 -33.78 21.05
N ASP A 23 7.95 -34.09 20.92
CA ASP A 23 8.63 -35.05 21.80
C ASP A 23 9.21 -34.38 23.06
N GLN A 24 9.41 -33.06 23.02
CA GLN A 24 10.00 -32.28 24.12
C GLN A 24 8.98 -31.44 24.88
N GLY A 25 7.75 -31.32 24.37
CA GLY A 25 6.69 -30.51 24.97
C GLY A 25 6.98 -29.00 24.89
N TRP A 26 6.26 -28.22 25.68
CA TRP A 26 6.37 -26.76 25.66
C TRP A 26 7.65 -26.27 26.36
N ARG A 27 8.62 -25.78 25.59
CA ARG A 27 9.78 -25.08 26.15
C ARG A 27 9.49 -23.60 26.39
N ARG A 28 10.30 -22.96 27.24
CA ARG A 28 10.14 -21.54 27.57
C ARG A 28 10.28 -20.67 26.32
N GLU A 29 11.15 -21.06 25.42
CA GLU A 29 11.40 -20.40 24.15
C GLU A 29 10.19 -20.50 23.23
N ASP A 30 9.51 -21.66 23.22
CA ASP A 30 8.28 -21.86 22.45
C ASP A 30 7.16 -20.99 22.97
N VAL A 31 6.98 -20.91 24.30
CA VAL A 31 6.00 -20.03 24.97
C VAL A 31 6.28 -18.56 24.67
N GLN A 32 7.56 -18.17 24.59
CA GLN A 32 7.95 -16.80 24.26
C GLN A 32 7.73 -16.48 22.78
N LEU A 33 8.11 -17.37 21.87
CA LEU A 33 7.92 -17.20 20.42
C LEU A 33 6.43 -17.18 20.08
N ALA A 34 5.67 -18.12 20.64
CA ALA A 34 4.22 -18.17 20.66
C ALA A 34 3.58 -16.86 21.11
N PHE A 35 4.06 -16.31 22.21
CA PHE A 35 3.56 -15.06 22.76
C PHE A 35 3.87 -13.87 21.84
N VAL A 36 5.08 -13.81 21.27
CA VAL A 36 5.47 -12.76 20.31
C VAL A 36 4.69 -12.89 18.99
N ALA A 37 4.44 -14.11 18.52
CA ALA A 37 3.66 -14.40 17.32
C ALA A 37 2.17 -14.11 17.56
N GLY A 38 1.57 -14.61 18.64
CA GLY A 38 0.18 -14.36 19.01
C GLY A 38 -0.11 -12.92 19.47
N ALA A 39 0.90 -12.17 19.91
CA ALA A 39 0.81 -10.73 20.10
C ALA A 39 0.81 -9.95 18.77
N ARG A 40 1.41 -10.51 17.72
CA ARG A 40 1.46 -9.92 16.36
C ARG A 40 0.28 -10.34 15.48
N GLU A 41 -0.19 -11.56 15.64
CA GLU A 41 -1.32 -12.15 14.92
C GLU A 41 -2.47 -12.38 15.90
N GLN A 42 -3.37 -11.42 16.05
CA GLN A 42 -4.74 -11.77 16.45
C GLN A 42 -5.52 -12.12 15.17
N PRO A 43 -5.76 -13.41 14.87
CA PRO A 43 -6.44 -13.84 13.64
C PRO A 43 -7.94 -13.53 13.65
N ILE A 44 -8.51 -13.14 14.80
CA ILE A 44 -9.90 -12.68 14.91
C ILE A 44 -9.83 -11.21 15.32
N ARG A 45 -9.79 -10.31 14.33
CA ARG A 45 -9.89 -8.87 14.54
C ARG A 45 -11.23 -8.56 15.20
N ARG A 46 -11.24 -8.49 16.54
CA ARG A 46 -12.45 -8.22 17.32
C ARG A 46 -13.03 -6.87 16.89
N LEU A 47 -14.35 -6.81 16.74
CA LEU A 47 -15.04 -5.55 16.52
C LEU A 47 -14.89 -4.66 17.76
N LEU A 48 -14.48 -3.42 17.52
CA LEU A 48 -14.23 -2.42 18.55
C LEU A 48 -15.52 -1.73 18.93
N THR A 49 -15.69 -1.50 20.23
CA THR A 49 -16.81 -0.72 20.75
C THR A 49 -16.56 0.77 20.54
N MET A 50 -17.63 1.56 20.50
CA MET A 50 -17.54 3.03 20.32
C MET A 50 -16.62 3.72 21.33
N ARG A 51 -16.56 3.22 22.58
CA ARG A 51 -15.66 3.74 23.61
C ARG A 51 -14.20 3.43 23.29
N GLU A 52 -13.90 2.19 22.88
CA GLU A 52 -12.54 1.80 22.48
C GLU A 52 -12.08 2.61 21.26
N VAL A 53 -12.97 2.89 20.30
CA VAL A 53 -12.65 3.75 19.14
C VAL A 53 -12.34 5.19 19.56
N ALA A 54 -13.12 5.75 20.48
CA ALA A 54 -12.88 7.08 21.02
C ALA A 54 -11.52 7.16 21.73
N GLU A 55 -11.16 6.12 22.49
CA GLU A 55 -9.85 6.00 23.13
C GLU A 55 -8.70 5.90 22.11
N ILE A 56 -8.87 5.13 21.02
CA ILE A 56 -7.87 4.98 19.94
C ILE A 56 -7.64 6.30 19.19
N LEU A 57 -8.72 6.99 18.84
CA LEU A 57 -8.63 8.25 18.09
C LEU A 57 -8.39 9.47 19.00
N ALA A 58 -8.25 9.26 20.32
CA ALA A 58 -8.12 10.32 21.33
C ALA A 58 -9.22 11.40 21.22
N THR A 59 -10.46 10.98 20.94
CA THR A 59 -11.62 11.87 20.75
C THR A 59 -12.75 11.51 21.71
N SER A 60 -13.79 12.34 21.74
CA SER A 60 -14.99 12.08 22.55
C SER A 60 -15.95 11.11 21.86
N VAL A 61 -16.75 10.38 22.64
CA VAL A 61 -17.79 9.47 22.12
C VAL A 61 -18.84 10.21 21.28
N SER A 62 -19.18 11.45 21.63
CA SER A 62 -20.08 12.30 20.82
C SER A 62 -19.48 12.59 19.45
N THR A 63 -18.20 12.92 19.38
CA THR A 63 -17.51 13.14 18.10
C THR A 63 -17.56 11.89 17.22
N ILE A 64 -17.33 10.70 17.80
CA ILE A 64 -17.46 9.45 17.04
C ILE A 64 -18.88 9.23 16.51
N ARG A 65 -19.92 9.56 17.30
CA ARG A 65 -21.31 9.48 16.83
C ARG A 65 -21.56 10.43 15.66
N ASP A 66 -21.04 11.65 15.73
CA ASP A 66 -21.18 12.62 14.65
C ASP A 66 -20.50 12.14 13.37
N LEU A 67 -19.29 11.57 13.47
CA LEU A 67 -18.59 10.96 12.33
C LEU A 67 -19.40 9.82 11.69
N VAL A 68 -20.08 9.01 12.50
CA VAL A 68 -20.97 7.95 12.00
C VAL A 68 -22.23 8.54 11.34
N LEU A 69 -22.82 9.58 11.93
CA LEU A 69 -24.01 10.25 11.38
C LEU A 69 -23.71 10.93 10.04
N HIS A 70 -22.51 11.51 9.90
CA HIS A 70 -22.04 12.10 8.65
C HIS A 70 -21.60 11.07 7.61
N GLY A 71 -21.55 9.78 7.98
CA GLY A 71 -21.18 8.70 7.07
C GLY A 71 -19.67 8.60 6.80
N GLU A 72 -18.84 9.26 7.61
CA GLU A 72 -17.38 9.24 7.47
C GLU A 72 -16.75 7.97 8.05
N LEU A 73 -17.43 7.34 9.01
CA LEU A 73 -16.99 6.11 9.66
C LEU A 73 -18.05 5.02 9.52
N ALA A 74 -17.70 3.92 8.85
CA ALA A 74 -18.60 2.78 8.72
C ALA A 74 -18.68 1.97 10.03
N TYR A 75 -19.88 1.49 10.37
CA TYR A 75 -20.10 0.65 11.54
C TYR A 75 -20.81 -0.66 11.17
N VAL A 76 -20.52 -1.69 11.95
CA VAL A 76 -21.21 -2.96 11.95
C VAL A 76 -22.34 -2.89 12.99
N LYS A 77 -23.56 -3.16 12.53
CA LYS A 77 -24.72 -3.29 13.41
C LYS A 77 -24.64 -4.64 14.14
N VAL A 78 -24.40 -4.60 15.45
CA VAL A 78 -24.36 -5.81 16.30
C VAL A 78 -25.69 -5.93 17.04
N GLY A 79 -26.50 -6.89 16.63
CA GLY A 79 -27.79 -7.21 17.24
C GLY A 79 -28.93 -7.33 16.22
N ARG A 80 -29.99 -8.05 16.61
CA ARG A 80 -31.19 -8.27 15.77
C ARG A 80 -32.29 -7.23 15.98
N GLY A 81 -32.15 -6.38 17.00
CA GLY A 81 -33.18 -5.39 17.38
C GLY A 81 -33.26 -4.17 16.46
N THR A 82 -34.31 -3.38 16.64
CA THR A 82 -34.47 -2.05 16.04
C THR A 82 -34.19 -0.94 17.05
N GLU A 83 -34.48 -1.16 18.34
CA GLU A 83 -34.48 -0.11 19.37
C GLU A 83 -33.15 0.07 20.13
N ARG A 84 -32.40 -0.99 20.41
CA ARG A 84 -31.12 -0.95 21.16
C ARG A 84 -30.01 -1.62 20.39
N ASN A 85 -29.61 -1.00 19.30
CA ASN A 85 -28.55 -1.53 18.45
C ASN A 85 -27.18 -1.10 18.96
N HIS A 86 -26.31 -2.08 19.18
CA HIS A 86 -24.92 -1.80 19.48
C HIS A 86 -24.16 -1.59 18.17
N MET A 87 -23.48 -0.45 18.07
CA MET A 87 -22.56 -0.17 16.98
C MET A 87 -21.19 -0.71 17.36
N ALA A 88 -20.59 -1.47 16.46
CA ALA A 88 -19.20 -1.91 16.59
C ALA A 88 -18.43 -1.61 15.31
N PHE A 89 -17.12 -1.45 15.42
CA PHE A 89 -16.27 -0.98 14.34
C PHE A 89 -15.24 -2.03 13.98
N ALA A 90 -15.03 -2.24 12.68
CA ALA A 90 -13.91 -3.05 12.23
C ALA A 90 -12.62 -2.24 12.43
N PRO A 91 -11.53 -2.82 12.96
CA PRO A 91 -10.26 -2.10 13.10
C PRO A 91 -9.70 -1.63 11.75
N GLU A 92 -9.95 -2.38 10.66
CA GLU A 92 -9.55 -2.00 9.30
C GLU A 92 -10.20 -0.69 8.83
N GLU A 93 -11.44 -0.44 9.24
CA GLU A 93 -12.14 0.79 8.92
C GLU A 93 -11.53 1.99 9.66
N ILE A 94 -11.07 1.79 10.90
CA ILE A 94 -10.38 2.83 11.68
C ILE A 94 -9.02 3.14 11.03
N GLU A 95 -8.27 2.11 10.64
CA GLU A 95 -7.02 2.30 9.90
C GLU A 95 -7.25 3.06 8.59
N SER A 96 -8.34 2.74 7.87
CA SER A 96 -8.73 3.40 6.62
C SER A 96 -9.20 4.84 6.86
N PHE A 97 -9.92 5.09 7.95
CA PHE A 97 -10.30 6.43 8.40
C PHE A 97 -9.05 7.29 8.67
N ILE A 98 -8.08 6.76 9.42
CA ILE A 98 -6.81 7.45 9.69
C ILE A 98 -6.10 7.77 8.37
N LYS A 99 -5.99 6.80 7.46
CA LYS A 99 -5.36 7.02 6.14
C LYS A 99 -6.06 8.11 5.33
N ARG A 100 -7.39 8.16 5.33
CA ARG A 100 -8.20 9.16 4.61
C ARG A 100 -8.08 10.56 5.21
N HIS A 101 -8.04 10.64 6.54
CA HIS A 101 -8.05 11.92 7.29
C HIS A 101 -6.65 12.43 7.64
N THR A 102 -5.58 11.65 7.38
CA THR A 102 -4.21 12.12 7.54
C THR A 102 -3.88 13.10 6.41
N GLN A 103 -3.92 14.39 6.71
CA GLN A 103 -3.39 15.43 5.84
C GLN A 103 -1.94 15.75 6.23
N ARG A 104 -1.08 15.98 5.24
CA ARG A 104 0.27 16.49 5.45
C ARG A 104 0.32 17.92 4.95
N ASP A 105 0.45 18.86 5.87
CA ASP A 105 0.46 20.29 5.54
C ASP A 105 1.69 20.71 4.73
N TYR A 106 2.77 19.91 4.79
CA TYR A 106 3.92 20.06 3.91
C TYR A 106 3.84 19.04 2.77
N ALA A 107 4.01 19.53 1.54
CA ALA A 107 4.18 18.65 0.39
C ALA A 107 5.50 17.89 0.56
N VAL A 108 5.43 16.56 0.59
CA VAL A 108 6.59 15.76 0.21
C VAL A 108 6.89 16.15 -1.23
N ALA A 109 7.99 16.84 -1.46
CA ALA A 109 8.57 17.04 -2.79
C ALA A 109 9.03 15.66 -3.28
N ALA A 110 8.08 14.78 -3.61
CA ALA A 110 8.39 13.56 -4.32
C ALA A 110 9.11 13.99 -5.59
N PRO A 111 10.29 13.43 -5.90
CA PRO A 111 10.96 13.74 -7.16
C PRO A 111 9.97 13.41 -8.25
N LYS A 112 9.57 14.44 -9.01
CA LYS A 112 8.64 14.33 -10.13
C LYS A 112 9.17 13.23 -11.02
N THR A 113 8.57 12.04 -10.95
CA THR A 113 9.01 10.91 -11.76
C THR A 113 8.90 11.35 -13.21
N MET A 114 10.06 11.45 -13.82
CA MET A 114 10.25 12.00 -15.15
C MET A 114 9.57 11.03 -16.10
N ARG A 115 8.32 11.33 -16.50
CA ARG A 115 7.61 10.56 -17.51
C ARG A 115 8.40 10.69 -18.81
N TYR A 116 9.20 9.68 -19.14
CA TYR A 116 9.71 9.48 -20.49
C TYR A 116 8.50 9.12 -21.36
N GLY A 117 7.86 10.14 -21.94
CA GLY A 117 6.94 9.92 -23.04
C GLY A 117 7.72 9.32 -24.21
N THR A 118 7.06 8.48 -25.00
CA THR A 118 7.62 7.85 -26.23
C THR A 118 8.00 8.86 -27.33
N ARG A 119 7.88 10.17 -27.08
CA ARG A 119 8.28 11.22 -28.02
C ARG A 119 9.73 11.59 -27.78
N LYS A 120 10.56 11.34 -28.80
CA LYS A 120 11.94 11.82 -28.86
C LYS A 120 12.00 13.32 -28.60
N ARG A 121 13.02 13.75 -27.86
CA ARG A 121 13.25 15.18 -27.58
C ARG A 121 13.72 15.89 -28.84
N ALA A 122 13.54 17.22 -28.89
CA ALA A 122 13.93 18.03 -30.04
C ALA A 122 15.41 17.83 -30.46
N HIS A 123 16.32 17.63 -29.49
CA HIS A 123 17.73 17.38 -29.77
C HIS A 123 17.97 15.97 -30.36
N GLU A 124 17.28 14.95 -29.89
CA GLU A 124 17.35 13.58 -30.44
C GLU A 124 16.82 13.56 -31.88
N LEU A 125 15.73 14.28 -32.15
CA LEU A 125 15.20 14.48 -33.51
C LEU A 125 16.16 15.26 -34.41
N ALA A 126 16.87 16.25 -33.87
CA ALA A 126 17.86 17.02 -34.62
C ALA A 126 19.09 16.17 -34.98
N VAL A 127 19.58 15.35 -34.04
CA VAL A 127 20.65 14.38 -34.29
C VAL A 127 20.21 13.36 -35.34
N GLU A 128 19.02 12.77 -35.20
CA GLU A 128 18.49 11.80 -36.16
C GLU A 128 18.38 12.37 -37.57
N ARG A 129 17.91 13.62 -37.72
CA ARG A 129 17.86 14.33 -39.02
C ARG A 129 19.24 14.66 -39.57
N ALA A 130 20.22 14.91 -38.71
CA ALA A 130 21.60 15.17 -39.13
C ALA A 130 22.33 13.88 -39.53
N THR A 131 21.95 12.74 -38.96
CA THR A 131 22.53 11.42 -39.23
C THR A 131 21.74 10.59 -40.22
N SER A 132 20.55 11.03 -40.65
CA SER A 132 19.75 10.32 -41.65
C SER A 132 20.45 10.41 -43.01
N ASP A 133 20.76 9.26 -43.58
CA ASP A 133 21.47 9.10 -44.87
C ASP A 133 20.57 9.42 -46.10
N GLU A 134 19.33 9.83 -45.85
CA GLU A 134 18.37 10.27 -46.88
C GLU A 134 18.84 11.57 -47.53
N GLY A 135 19.53 11.44 -48.66
CA GLY A 135 20.00 12.55 -49.47
C GLY A 135 21.45 12.99 -49.18
N SER A 136 22.25 12.16 -48.51
CA SER A 136 23.65 12.50 -48.20
C SER A 136 24.46 12.77 -49.47
N PHE A 137 25.36 13.77 -49.39
CA PHE A 137 26.23 14.19 -50.49
C PHE A 137 27.05 13.02 -51.07
N MET A 138 27.44 12.06 -50.21
CA MET A 138 28.18 10.86 -50.61
C MET A 138 27.33 9.92 -51.47
N ALA A 139 26.05 9.71 -51.12
CA ALA A 139 25.14 8.91 -51.93
C ALA A 139 24.91 9.52 -53.33
N GLN A 140 24.80 10.85 -53.42
CA GLN A 140 24.68 11.56 -54.71
C GLN A 140 25.99 11.49 -55.52
N TYR A 141 27.14 11.57 -54.86
CA TYR A 141 28.45 11.48 -55.50
C TYR A 141 28.70 10.08 -56.09
N GLU A 142 28.35 9.03 -55.37
CA GLU A 142 28.45 7.65 -55.86
C GLU A 142 27.54 7.40 -57.07
N ALA A 143 26.30 7.89 -57.02
CA ALA A 143 25.37 7.81 -58.15
C ALA A 143 25.92 8.53 -59.39
N ARG A 144 26.54 9.71 -59.23
CA ARG A 144 27.21 10.42 -60.34
C ARG A 144 28.42 9.67 -60.88
N ARG A 145 29.25 9.05 -60.02
CA ARG A 145 30.37 8.21 -60.48
C ARG A 145 29.88 6.97 -61.23
N ALA A 146 28.80 6.33 -60.77
CA ALA A 146 28.21 5.19 -61.45
C ALA A 146 27.71 5.59 -62.85
N ALA A 147 26.95 6.68 -62.96
CA ALA A 147 26.48 7.21 -64.24
C ALA A 147 27.63 7.59 -65.19
N ALA A 148 28.71 8.20 -64.67
CA ALA A 148 29.89 8.54 -65.46
C ALA A 148 30.68 7.30 -65.93
N LYS A 149 30.70 6.23 -65.12
CA LYS A 149 31.30 4.95 -65.52
C LYS A 149 30.49 4.25 -66.61
N GLU A 150 29.15 4.28 -66.53
CA GLU A 150 28.30 3.73 -67.58
C GLU A 150 28.40 4.51 -68.89
N ALA A 151 28.47 5.84 -68.83
CA ALA A 151 28.65 6.69 -70.01
C ALA A 151 29.98 6.45 -70.73
N LYS A 152 31.04 6.03 -70.01
CA LYS A 152 32.34 5.65 -70.60
C LYS A 152 32.39 4.22 -71.16
N LYS A 153 31.35 3.42 -70.89
CA LYS A 153 31.27 2.02 -71.33
C LYS A 153 30.45 1.84 -72.61
N LYS A 154 29.79 2.91 -73.08
CA LYS A 154 29.19 3.06 -74.41
C LYS A 154 30.19 3.72 -75.35
#